data_AF-A0A8H7TUP6-F1
#
_entry.id   AF-A0A8H7TUP6-F1
#
_cell.length_a   1.000
_cell.length_b   1.000
_cell.length_c   1.000
_cell.angle_alpha   90.00
_cell.angle_beta   90.00
_cell.angle_gamma   90.00
#
_symmetry.space_group_name_H-M   'P 1'
#
loop_
_entity.id
_entity.type
_entity.pdbx_description
1 polymer ?
#
loop_
_entity_poly.entity_id
_entity_poly.type
_entity_poly.pdbx_seq_one_letter_code
_entity_poly.pdbx_strand_id
1 'polypeptide(L)'
;MSSRRPLRLNGHEFSTADATPDVDASDSNYIYIKGNGPIKGQQKQELADLGVFVSEFLGQDTYLCRYEPADLEPIRGLSFIEQANLYPRHLKKSTRLEDTISTAGAPDDTFTIDIILHKGETSPDRVVSDIVEKTGLNPEDISEEQNILRLTADAETIAKIQDVDAVKKIEKVIDKKFFNNFARQDIHADNKSGEEGPTSVPYNGKERPSWSPTRALIPARRPTHTRHSPGGSRL
;
A
#
# COMPACT_ATOMS: atom_id res chain seq x y z
N MET A 1 0.94 -27.67 23.75
CA MET A 1 1.78 -26.68 23.05
C MET A 1 0.92 -26.10 21.93
N SER A 2 0.47 -24.84 22.03
CA SER A 2 -0.29 -24.22 20.94
C SER A 2 0.64 -24.04 19.75
N SER A 3 0.39 -24.80 18.67
CA SER A 3 0.99 -24.56 17.37
C SER A 3 0.56 -23.15 16.91
N ARG A 4 1.46 -22.17 17.02
CA ARG A 4 1.22 -20.84 16.44
C ARG A 4 1.26 -21.05 14.92
N ARG A 5 0.17 -20.70 14.22
CA ARG A 5 0.14 -20.75 12.75
C ARG A 5 1.30 -19.91 12.20
N PRO A 6 1.97 -20.28 11.11
CA PRO A 6 3.01 -19.44 10.50
C PRO A 6 2.42 -18.11 9.98
N LEU A 7 3.26 -17.08 9.89
CA LEU A 7 2.88 -15.83 9.23
C LEU A 7 2.69 -16.07 7.73
N ARG A 8 1.77 -15.34 7.11
CA ARG A 8 1.58 -15.40 5.65
C ARG A 8 1.91 -14.07 5.03
N LEU A 9 3.05 -14.01 4.33
CA LEU A 9 3.57 -12.80 3.70
C LEU A 9 3.63 -13.02 2.20
N ASN A 10 2.82 -12.27 1.45
CA ASN A 10 2.75 -12.39 -0.01
C ASN A 10 2.44 -13.83 -0.50
N GLY A 11 1.74 -14.61 0.32
CA GLY A 11 1.39 -16.01 0.04
C GLY A 11 2.39 -17.03 0.59
N HIS A 12 3.59 -16.60 0.98
CA HIS A 12 4.62 -17.45 1.61
C HIS A 12 4.31 -17.68 3.08
N GLU A 13 4.61 -18.89 3.56
CA GLU A 13 4.66 -19.16 4.99
C GLU A 13 6.00 -18.71 5.54
N PHE A 14 5.96 -17.84 6.55
CA PHE A 14 7.13 -17.26 7.17
C PHE A 14 7.12 -17.52 8.68
N SER A 15 8.26 -17.98 9.18
CA SER A 15 8.51 -18.26 10.59
C SER A 15 9.80 -17.55 10.99
N THR A 16 9.70 -16.72 12.01
CA THR A 16 10.85 -16.04 12.62
C THR A 16 11.70 -16.97 13.47
N ALA A 17 11.12 -18.08 13.95
CA ALA A 17 11.80 -19.05 14.80
C ALA A 17 12.90 -19.83 14.05
N ASP A 18 12.75 -19.99 12.74
CA ASP A 18 13.69 -20.74 11.89
C ASP A 18 14.72 -19.81 11.22
N ALA A 19 14.60 -18.50 11.42
CA ALA A 19 15.48 -17.52 10.78
C ALA A 19 16.85 -17.49 11.47
N THR A 20 17.91 -17.63 10.67
CA THR A 20 19.27 -17.38 11.15
C THR A 20 19.46 -15.88 11.36
N PRO A 21 20.07 -15.42 12.48
CA PRO A 21 20.37 -14.02 12.68
C PRO A 21 21.30 -13.47 11.60
N ASP A 22 20.94 -12.33 11.01
CA ASP A 22 21.82 -11.59 10.11
C ASP A 22 22.97 -10.95 10.88
N VAL A 23 24.14 -10.80 10.27
CA VAL A 23 25.27 -10.12 10.93
C VAL A 23 24.92 -8.66 11.20
N ASP A 24 24.41 -7.96 10.18
CA ASP A 24 24.04 -6.56 10.20
C ASP A 24 22.95 -6.27 9.15
N ALA A 25 22.60 -4.99 8.96
CA ALA A 25 21.64 -4.50 7.98
C ALA A 25 22.30 -3.81 6.77
N SER A 26 23.57 -4.10 6.48
CA SER A 26 24.29 -3.42 5.38
C SER A 26 23.72 -3.70 3.99
N ASP A 27 23.01 -4.82 3.82
CA ASP A 27 22.43 -5.24 2.54
C ASP A 27 21.02 -4.66 2.27
N SER A 28 20.34 -4.09 3.27
CA SER A 28 18.98 -3.55 3.12
C SER A 28 18.58 -2.66 4.29
N ASN A 29 17.90 -1.55 3.99
CA ASN A 29 17.33 -0.69 5.04
C ASN A 29 16.01 -1.23 5.61
N TYR A 30 15.53 -2.39 5.15
CA TYR A 30 14.26 -2.96 5.57
C TYR A 30 14.48 -4.20 6.42
N ILE A 31 14.03 -4.11 7.67
CA ILE A 31 14.17 -5.15 8.68
C ILE A 31 12.80 -5.59 9.16
N TYR A 32 12.71 -6.80 9.69
CA TYR A 32 11.61 -7.15 10.56
C TYR A 32 12.08 -7.14 12.02
N ILE A 33 11.19 -6.69 12.90
CA ILE A 33 11.39 -6.71 14.35
C ILE A 33 10.27 -7.54 14.95
N LYS A 34 10.63 -8.54 15.75
CA LYS A 34 9.72 -9.32 16.57
C LYS A 34 9.88 -8.94 18.03
N GLY A 35 8.79 -8.58 18.68
CA GLY A 35 8.78 -8.36 20.12
C GLY A 35 8.51 -9.64 20.91
N ASN A 36 8.92 -9.66 22.19
CA ASN A 36 8.50 -10.67 23.18
C ASN A 36 6.97 -10.63 23.49
N GLY A 37 6.28 -9.68 22.86
CA GLY A 37 4.85 -9.43 22.88
C GLY A 37 4.55 -8.15 22.07
N PRO A 38 3.30 -7.66 22.07
CA PRO A 38 2.94 -6.48 21.32
C PRO A 38 3.76 -5.25 21.74
N ILE A 39 4.36 -4.56 20.76
CA ILE A 39 5.16 -3.35 21.00
C ILE A 39 4.24 -2.17 21.29
N LYS A 40 4.34 -1.63 22.51
CA LYS A 40 3.50 -0.55 23.06
C LYS A 40 4.02 0.84 22.71
N GLY A 41 3.23 1.88 22.98
CA GLY A 41 3.57 3.27 22.64
C GLY A 41 4.96 3.73 23.10
N GLN A 42 5.33 3.50 24.36
CA GLN A 42 6.65 3.87 24.86
C GLN A 42 7.79 3.10 24.18
N GLN A 43 7.57 1.81 23.92
CA GLN A 43 8.54 0.95 23.21
C GLN A 43 8.69 1.37 21.73
N LYS A 44 7.61 1.82 21.10
CA LYS A 44 7.67 2.40 19.75
C LYS A 44 8.47 3.71 19.73
N GLN A 45 8.37 4.52 20.79
CA GLN A 45 9.16 5.73 20.90
C GLN A 45 10.66 5.39 21.05
N GLU A 46 11.01 4.43 21.91
CA GLU A 46 12.39 3.98 22.09
C GLU A 46 13.00 3.44 20.78
N LEU A 47 12.22 2.69 19.99
CA LEU A 47 12.63 2.27 18.64
C LEU A 47 12.81 3.47 17.69
N ALA A 48 11.90 4.45 17.73
CA ALA A 48 12.01 5.66 16.90
C ALA A 48 13.23 6.50 17.27
N ASP A 49 13.59 6.59 18.56
CA ASP A 49 14.76 7.30 19.05
C ASP A 49 16.07 6.64 18.57
N LEU A 50 16.05 5.33 18.29
CA LEU A 50 17.13 4.60 17.63
C LEU A 50 17.13 4.77 16.10
N GLY A 51 16.13 5.42 15.51
CA GLY A 51 16.00 5.61 14.05
C GLY A 51 15.16 4.55 13.35
N VAL A 52 14.42 3.72 14.08
CA VAL A 52 13.53 2.71 13.49
C VAL A 52 12.18 3.33 13.12
N PHE A 53 11.81 3.23 11.85
CA PHE A 53 10.48 3.61 11.38
C PHE A 53 9.60 2.38 11.16
N VAL A 54 8.60 2.17 12.03
CA VAL A 54 7.65 1.05 11.93
C VAL A 54 6.64 1.31 10.80
N SER A 55 6.73 0.52 9.73
CA SER A 55 5.92 0.72 8.52
C SER A 55 4.62 -0.09 8.52
N GLU A 56 4.66 -1.33 9.00
CA GLU A 56 3.55 -2.29 8.93
C GLU A 56 3.61 -3.33 10.04
N PHE A 57 2.44 -3.81 10.48
CA PHE A 57 2.32 -4.96 11.37
C PHE A 57 2.11 -6.22 10.54
N LEU A 58 3.03 -7.18 10.63
CA LEU A 58 3.01 -8.43 9.86
C LEU A 58 2.21 -9.53 10.55
N GLY A 59 1.97 -9.40 11.86
CA GLY A 59 1.33 -10.42 12.70
C GLY A 59 2.30 -11.03 13.72
N GLN A 60 1.77 -11.73 14.73
CA GLN A 60 2.58 -12.40 15.77
C GLN A 60 3.67 -11.51 16.37
N ASP A 61 3.28 -10.30 16.76
CA ASP A 61 4.20 -9.31 17.35
C ASP A 61 5.42 -8.99 16.47
N THR A 62 5.29 -9.23 15.15
CA THR A 62 6.30 -8.97 14.13
C THR A 62 5.89 -7.75 13.31
N TYR A 63 6.85 -6.87 13.07
CA TYR A 63 6.66 -5.57 12.41
C TYR A 63 7.69 -5.41 11.31
N LEU A 64 7.27 -4.87 10.16
CA LEU A 64 8.19 -4.43 9.10
C LEU A 64 8.61 -3.00 9.39
N CYS A 65 9.91 -2.76 9.39
CA CYS A 65 10.50 -1.47 9.74
C CYS A 65 11.51 -1.02 8.69
N ARG A 66 11.69 0.29 8.57
CA ARG A 66 12.86 0.89 7.92
C ARG A 66 13.88 1.26 9.01
N TYR A 67 15.15 0.95 8.76
CA TYR A 67 16.28 1.22 9.62
C TYR A 67 17.52 1.43 8.75
N GLU A 68 18.09 2.63 8.77
CA GLU A 68 19.23 3.01 7.92
C GLU A 68 20.61 2.62 8.47
N PRO A 69 20.85 2.62 9.79
CA PRO A 69 22.11 2.13 10.32
C PRO A 69 22.30 0.63 10.03
N ALA A 70 23.54 0.23 9.72
CA ALA A 70 23.85 -1.18 9.52
C ALA A 70 23.82 -1.97 10.84
N ASP A 71 24.22 -1.37 11.96
CA ASP A 71 24.35 -2.07 13.23
C ASP A 71 22.98 -2.38 13.86
N LEU A 72 22.64 -3.67 13.98
CA LEU A 72 21.40 -4.14 14.58
C LEU A 72 21.46 -4.31 16.10
N GLU A 73 22.65 -4.26 16.70
CA GLU A 73 22.84 -4.51 18.14
C GLU A 73 22.07 -3.53 19.04
N PRO A 74 21.96 -2.22 18.74
CA PRO A 74 21.15 -1.30 19.54
C PRO A 74 19.68 -1.73 19.65
N ILE A 75 19.12 -2.31 18.58
CA ILE A 75 17.74 -2.81 18.57
C ILE A 75 17.66 -4.15 19.31
N ARG A 76 18.62 -5.06 19.07
CA ARG A 76 18.66 -6.40 19.70
C ARG A 76 18.89 -6.34 21.21
N GLY A 77 19.55 -5.30 21.71
CA GLY A 77 19.78 -5.08 23.13
C GLY A 77 18.52 -4.67 23.93
N LEU A 78 17.42 -4.34 23.26
CA LEU A 78 16.18 -3.92 23.91
C LEU A 78 15.45 -5.13 24.54
N SER A 79 15.12 -5.02 25.84
CA SER A 79 14.52 -6.12 26.62
C SER A 79 13.18 -6.66 26.09
N PHE A 80 12.47 -5.90 25.27
CA PHE A 80 11.18 -6.29 24.69
C PHE A 80 11.30 -6.81 23.26
N ILE A 81 12.51 -6.87 22.69
CA ILE A 81 12.78 -7.43 21.37
C ILE A 81 13.19 -8.90 21.53
N GLU A 82 12.53 -9.75 20.74
CA GLU A 82 12.87 -11.17 20.59
C GLU A 82 13.90 -11.35 19.47
N GLN A 83 13.70 -10.65 18.35
CA GLN A 83 14.54 -10.76 17.16
C GLN A 83 14.47 -9.50 16.32
N ALA A 84 15.60 -9.14 15.68
CA ALA A 84 15.68 -8.12 14.63
C ALA A 84 16.64 -8.60 13.54
N ASN A 85 16.16 -8.65 12.30
CA ASN A 85 16.84 -9.23 11.13
C ASN A 85 16.35 -8.55 9.85
N LEU A 86 17.07 -8.73 8.75
CA LEU A 86 16.69 -8.23 7.44
C LEU A 86 15.36 -8.83 6.98
N TYR A 87 14.56 -8.02 6.28
CA TYR A 87 13.34 -8.52 5.64
C TYR A 87 13.72 -9.45 4.47
N PRO A 88 13.33 -10.74 4.51
CA PRO A 88 13.84 -11.69 3.55
C PRO A 88 13.45 -11.37 2.11
N ARG A 89 14.44 -11.29 1.23
CA ARG A 89 14.26 -10.96 -0.19
C ARG A 89 13.25 -11.88 -0.89
N HIS A 90 13.29 -13.18 -0.61
CA HIS A 90 12.41 -14.17 -1.24
C HIS A 90 10.92 -13.88 -1.02
N LEU A 91 10.56 -13.21 0.08
CA LEU A 91 9.18 -12.85 0.38
C LEU A 91 8.65 -11.70 -0.48
N LYS A 92 9.49 -10.94 -1.18
CA LYS A 92 9.07 -9.82 -2.02
C LYS A 92 8.22 -10.28 -3.23
N LYS A 93 8.47 -11.45 -3.80
CA LYS A 93 7.62 -11.99 -4.88
C LYS A 93 6.43 -12.73 -4.29
N SER A 94 5.24 -12.58 -4.86
CA SER A 94 4.10 -13.37 -4.42
C SER A 94 4.16 -14.82 -4.93
N THR A 95 3.68 -15.77 -4.13
CA THR A 95 3.65 -17.19 -4.54
C THR A 95 2.87 -17.40 -5.83
N ARG A 96 1.77 -16.65 -6.04
CA ARG A 96 1.01 -16.70 -7.28
C ARG A 96 1.81 -16.26 -8.51
N LEU A 97 2.70 -15.28 -8.36
CA LEU A 97 3.60 -14.88 -9.44
C LEU A 97 4.64 -15.98 -9.70
N GLU A 98 5.20 -16.57 -8.64
CA GLU A 98 6.14 -17.70 -8.76
C GLU A 98 5.50 -18.93 -9.42
N ASP A 99 4.27 -19.27 -9.06
CA ASP A 99 3.50 -20.33 -9.70
C ASP A 99 3.26 -20.02 -11.18
N THR A 100 2.97 -18.76 -11.51
CA THR A 100 2.81 -18.34 -12.92
C THR A 100 4.12 -18.49 -13.70
N ILE A 101 5.24 -18.06 -13.13
CA ILE A 101 6.56 -18.15 -13.77
C ILE A 101 6.97 -19.62 -13.94
N SER A 102 6.75 -20.46 -12.93
CA SER A 102 7.16 -21.88 -12.97
C SER A 102 6.32 -22.73 -13.93
N THR A 103 5.10 -22.31 -14.23
CA THR A 103 4.21 -22.96 -15.21
C THR A 103 4.33 -22.43 -16.63
N ALA A 104 5.16 -21.40 -16.83
CA ALA A 104 5.43 -20.80 -18.13
C ALA A 104 6.10 -21.80 -19.08
N GLY A 105 5.74 -21.75 -20.36
CA GLY A 105 6.14 -22.75 -21.35
C GLY A 105 7.47 -22.42 -22.03
N ALA A 106 7.86 -21.13 -22.04
CA ALA A 106 9.10 -20.65 -22.62
C ALA A 106 9.90 -19.78 -21.62
N PRO A 107 11.24 -19.83 -21.67
CA PRO A 107 12.09 -18.99 -20.81
C PRO A 107 11.92 -17.49 -21.07
N ASP A 108 11.51 -17.11 -22.29
CA ASP A 108 11.29 -15.73 -22.71
C ASP A 108 9.86 -15.25 -22.47
N ASP A 109 9.03 -16.03 -21.77
CA ASP A 109 7.67 -15.63 -21.42
C ASP A 109 7.71 -14.39 -20.51
N THR A 110 7.00 -13.34 -20.93
CA THR A 110 6.93 -12.08 -20.19
C THR A 110 5.64 -11.97 -19.38
N PHE A 111 5.72 -11.30 -18.23
CA PHE A 111 4.61 -11.08 -17.32
C PHE A 111 4.43 -9.59 -17.05
N THR A 112 3.19 -9.11 -17.16
CA THR A 112 2.83 -7.79 -16.65
C THR A 112 2.71 -7.85 -15.13
N ILE A 113 3.51 -7.04 -14.44
CA ILE A 113 3.64 -7.04 -12.98
C ILE A 113 3.39 -5.66 -12.39
N ASP A 114 2.89 -5.66 -11.15
CA ASP A 114 2.85 -4.52 -10.25
C ASP A 114 3.97 -4.67 -9.22
N ILE A 115 4.80 -3.63 -9.11
CA ILE A 115 5.88 -3.49 -8.14
C ILE A 115 5.40 -2.46 -7.11
N ILE A 116 5.11 -2.94 -5.91
CA ILE A 116 4.66 -2.10 -4.80
C ILE A 116 5.88 -1.70 -3.97
N LEU A 117 6.02 -0.40 -3.76
CA LEU A 117 7.11 0.16 -2.96
C LEU A 117 6.83 0.06 -1.46
N HIS A 118 7.90 0.08 -0.65
CA HIS A 118 7.76 0.19 0.80
C HIS A 118 7.07 1.50 1.20
N LYS A 119 6.27 1.44 2.28
CA LYS A 119 5.56 2.63 2.79
C LYS A 119 6.57 3.67 3.26
N GLY A 120 6.38 4.91 2.81
CA GLY A 120 7.29 6.02 3.12
C GLY A 120 8.44 6.18 2.12
N GLU A 121 8.49 5.36 1.06
CA GLU A 121 9.27 5.72 -0.13
C GLU A 121 8.61 6.94 -0.80
N THR A 122 9.40 7.98 -1.02
CA THR A 122 8.92 9.29 -1.53
C THR A 122 9.51 9.65 -2.88
N SER A 123 10.43 8.83 -3.40
CA SER A 123 11.17 9.13 -4.62
C SER A 123 11.02 8.00 -5.64
N PRO A 124 9.82 7.82 -6.22
CA PRO A 124 9.57 6.77 -7.21
C PRO A 124 10.48 6.92 -8.44
N ASP A 125 10.81 8.14 -8.89
CA ASP A 125 11.80 8.40 -9.94
C ASP A 125 13.18 7.78 -9.64
N ARG A 126 13.61 7.83 -8.37
CA ARG A 126 14.86 7.19 -7.92
C ARG A 126 14.75 5.69 -8.02
N VAL A 127 13.61 5.12 -7.62
CA VAL A 127 13.39 3.67 -7.69
C VAL A 127 13.31 3.19 -9.14
N VAL A 128 12.67 3.96 -10.03
CA VAL A 128 12.68 3.71 -11.49
C VAL A 128 14.10 3.70 -12.01
N SER A 129 14.93 4.67 -11.61
CA SER A 129 16.35 4.71 -11.98
C SER A 129 17.12 3.47 -11.49
N ASP A 130 16.93 3.07 -10.22
CA ASP A 130 17.55 1.87 -9.65
C ASP A 130 17.12 0.58 -10.40
N ILE A 131 15.85 0.50 -10.80
CA ILE A 131 15.32 -0.62 -11.60
C ILE A 131 15.96 -0.64 -12.98
N VAL A 132 15.98 0.51 -13.68
CA VAL A 132 16.57 0.63 -15.02
C VAL A 132 18.05 0.27 -15.01
N GLU A 133 18.81 0.73 -14.01
CA GLU A 133 20.23 0.40 -13.86
C GLU A 133 20.45 -1.11 -13.69
N LYS A 134 19.63 -1.77 -12.87
CA LYS A 134 19.75 -3.22 -12.61
C LYS A 134 19.28 -4.09 -13.77
N THR A 135 18.29 -3.63 -14.53
CA THR A 135 17.57 -4.47 -15.50
C THR A 135 17.90 -4.17 -16.95
N GLY A 136 18.33 -2.94 -17.25
CA GLY A 136 18.49 -2.44 -18.62
C GLY A 136 17.16 -2.11 -19.32
N LEU A 137 16.03 -2.07 -18.59
CA LEU A 137 14.74 -1.66 -19.15
C LEU A 137 14.74 -0.19 -19.60
N ASN A 138 13.89 0.16 -20.55
CA ASN A 138 13.66 1.55 -20.89
C ASN A 138 12.73 2.19 -19.82
N PRO A 139 13.09 3.35 -19.23
CA PRO A 139 12.21 4.03 -18.26
C PRO A 139 10.81 4.34 -18.81
N GLU A 140 10.65 4.53 -20.12
CA GLU A 140 9.35 4.79 -20.75
C GLU A 140 8.39 3.58 -20.70
N ASP A 141 8.92 2.37 -20.50
CA ASP A 141 8.12 1.13 -20.36
C ASP A 141 7.60 0.92 -18.92
N ILE A 142 7.96 1.83 -18.00
CA ILE A 142 7.58 1.76 -16.59
C ILE A 142 6.52 2.83 -16.32
N SER A 143 5.31 2.40 -16.02
CA SER A 143 4.22 3.27 -15.61
C SER A 143 4.13 3.38 -14.10
N GLU A 144 3.95 4.59 -13.57
CA GLU A 144 3.81 4.84 -12.14
C GLU A 144 2.38 5.27 -11.80
N GLU A 145 1.79 4.63 -10.78
CA GLU A 145 0.53 5.04 -10.16
C GLU A 145 0.58 4.82 -8.64
N GLN A 146 0.47 5.88 -7.84
CA GLN A 146 0.21 5.80 -6.38
C GLN A 146 1.13 4.82 -5.60
N ASN A 147 2.45 4.88 -5.82
CA ASN A 147 3.47 3.97 -5.26
C ASN A 147 3.48 2.54 -5.81
N ILE A 148 2.87 2.33 -6.97
CA ILE A 148 2.93 1.10 -7.75
C ILE A 148 3.62 1.42 -9.07
N LEU A 149 4.69 0.69 -9.38
CA LEU A 149 5.31 0.70 -10.70
C LEU A 149 4.78 -0.51 -11.48
N ARG A 150 4.28 -0.30 -12.69
CA ARG A 150 3.78 -1.35 -13.57
C ARG A 150 4.61 -1.41 -14.83
N LEU A 151 5.06 -2.63 -15.14
CA LEU A 151 5.86 -2.94 -16.33
C LEU A 151 5.65 -4.38 -16.77
N THR A 152 6.18 -4.73 -17.93
CA THR A 152 6.22 -6.12 -18.43
C THR A 152 7.67 -6.61 -18.44
N ALA A 153 7.92 -7.78 -17.86
CA ALA A 153 9.26 -8.33 -17.70
C ALA A 153 9.27 -9.86 -17.74
N ASP A 154 10.39 -10.45 -18.18
CA ASP A 154 10.66 -11.88 -18.06
C ASP A 154 11.06 -12.29 -16.63
N ALA A 155 11.21 -13.59 -16.40
CA ALA A 155 11.54 -14.14 -15.08
C ALA A 155 12.90 -13.65 -14.53
N GLU A 156 13.91 -13.48 -15.39
CA GLU A 156 15.25 -13.02 -15.00
C GLU A 156 15.21 -11.55 -14.54
N THR A 157 14.52 -10.73 -15.30
CA THR A 157 14.30 -9.31 -15.02
C THR A 157 13.52 -9.13 -13.71
N ILE A 158 12.48 -9.94 -13.48
CA ILE A 158 11.74 -9.96 -12.22
C ILE A 158 12.66 -10.31 -11.04
N ALA A 159 13.59 -11.25 -11.21
CA ALA A 159 14.56 -11.58 -10.17
C ALA A 159 15.52 -10.40 -9.87
N LYS A 160 15.96 -9.67 -10.88
CA LYS A 160 16.78 -8.45 -10.70
C LYS A 160 16.03 -7.32 -9.97
N ILE A 161 14.74 -7.13 -10.29
CA ILE A 161 13.87 -6.15 -9.62
C ILE A 161 13.71 -6.48 -8.12
N GLN A 162 13.69 -7.77 -7.78
CA GLN A 162 13.61 -8.24 -6.40
C GLN A 162 14.77 -7.75 -5.52
N ASP A 163 15.91 -7.42 -6.13
CA ASP A 163 17.11 -6.94 -5.46
C ASP A 163 17.10 -5.43 -5.19
N VAL A 164 16.08 -4.70 -5.65
CA VAL A 164 15.91 -3.29 -5.35
C VAL A 164 15.39 -3.14 -3.93
N ASP A 165 16.11 -2.37 -3.10
CA ASP A 165 15.81 -2.26 -1.66
C ASP A 165 14.40 -1.70 -1.42
N ALA A 166 14.03 -0.63 -2.12
CA ALA A 166 12.74 0.05 -2.02
C ALA A 166 11.52 -0.80 -2.44
N VAL A 167 11.73 -1.94 -3.12
CA VAL A 167 10.65 -2.85 -3.52
C VAL A 167 10.17 -3.66 -2.33
N LYS A 168 8.89 -3.51 -1.99
CA LYS A 168 8.23 -4.30 -0.93
C LYS A 168 7.65 -5.60 -1.48
N LYS A 169 6.97 -5.50 -2.62
CA LYS A 169 6.19 -6.61 -3.17
C LYS A 169 6.14 -6.56 -4.69
N ILE A 170 6.19 -7.72 -5.33
CA ILE A 170 6.03 -7.91 -6.77
C ILE A 170 4.87 -8.88 -6.98
N GLU A 171 3.87 -8.46 -7.74
CA GLU A 171 2.70 -9.29 -8.07
C GLU A 171 2.41 -9.27 -9.56
N LYS A 172 1.82 -10.36 -10.07
CA LYS A 172 1.21 -10.34 -11.40
C LYS A 172 0.03 -9.38 -11.41
N VAL A 173 -0.06 -8.53 -12.44
CA VAL A 173 -1.26 -7.72 -12.67
C VAL A 173 -2.45 -8.64 -12.89
N ILE A 174 -3.53 -8.37 -12.16
CA ILE A 174 -4.81 -9.02 -12.37
C ILE A 174 -5.68 -8.04 -13.16
N ASP A 175 -6.00 -8.39 -14.40
CA ASP A 175 -6.89 -7.58 -15.20
C ASP A 175 -8.25 -7.46 -14.52
N LYS A 176 -8.63 -6.21 -14.19
CA LYS A 176 -9.93 -5.89 -13.60
C LYS A 176 -11.00 -6.21 -14.64
N LYS A 177 -11.65 -7.36 -14.49
CA LYS A 177 -12.84 -7.71 -15.25
C LYS A 177 -14.07 -7.52 -14.38
N PHE A 178 -15.10 -6.86 -14.91
CA PHE A 178 -16.41 -6.86 -14.27
C PHE A 178 -17.00 -8.27 -14.41
N PHE A 179 -17.03 -9.02 -13.30
CA PHE A 179 -17.67 -10.33 -13.24
C PHE A 179 -19.18 -10.24 -13.01
N ASN A 180 -19.71 -9.06 -12.64
CA ASN A 180 -21.13 -8.85 -12.41
C ASN A 180 -21.67 -7.66 -13.22
N ASN A 181 -22.43 -7.99 -14.26
CA ASN A 181 -23.22 -7.10 -15.07
C ASN A 181 -24.73 -7.25 -14.83
N PHE A 182 -25.18 -8.18 -13.97
CA PHE A 182 -26.60 -8.31 -13.61
C PHE A 182 -27.10 -7.04 -12.90
N ALA A 183 -26.31 -6.49 -11.98
CA ALA A 183 -26.66 -5.25 -11.28
C ALA A 183 -26.81 -4.03 -12.21
N ARG A 184 -26.29 -4.06 -13.45
CA ARG A 184 -26.51 -2.99 -14.44
C ARG A 184 -27.97 -2.89 -14.87
N GLN A 185 -28.67 -4.03 -14.91
CA GLN A 185 -30.10 -4.10 -15.21
C GLN A 185 -30.92 -3.47 -14.08
N ASP A 186 -30.56 -3.77 -12.82
CA ASP A 186 -31.28 -3.25 -11.64
C ASP A 186 -31.21 -1.73 -11.51
N ILE A 187 -30.08 -1.13 -11.88
CA ILE A 187 -29.89 0.34 -11.84
C ILE A 187 -30.18 1.03 -13.19
N HIS A 188 -30.73 0.29 -14.17
CA HIS A 188 -31.01 0.76 -15.52
C HIS A 188 -29.82 1.48 -16.21
N ALA A 189 -28.58 1.11 -15.88
CA ALA A 189 -27.38 1.79 -16.40
C ALA A 189 -27.18 1.62 -17.92
N ASP A 190 -27.89 0.67 -18.52
CA ASP A 190 -27.83 0.37 -19.96
C ASP A 190 -28.91 1.08 -20.78
N ASN A 191 -29.81 1.85 -20.14
CA ASN A 191 -30.81 2.65 -20.84
C ASN A 191 -30.14 3.85 -21.50
N LYS A 192 -29.62 3.65 -22.72
CA LYS A 192 -29.29 4.73 -23.66
C LYS A 192 -30.56 5.29 -24.29
N SER A 193 -31.45 5.85 -23.49
CA SER A 193 -32.52 6.71 -23.99
C SER A 193 -32.26 8.10 -23.45
N GLY A 194 -31.92 9.03 -24.35
CA GLY A 194 -31.98 10.47 -24.08
C GLY A 194 -33.42 10.96 -23.95
N GLU A 195 -34.27 10.22 -23.23
CA GLU A 195 -35.66 10.53 -22.98
C GLU A 195 -35.95 10.24 -21.50
N GLU A 196 -36.23 11.34 -20.80
CA GLU A 196 -36.90 11.51 -19.52
C GLU A 196 -36.47 10.61 -18.35
N GLY A 197 -35.87 11.24 -17.32
CA GLY A 197 -35.58 10.61 -16.04
C GLY A 197 -36.82 9.96 -15.40
N PRO A 198 -36.63 9.07 -14.41
CA PRO A 198 -37.71 8.29 -13.85
C PRO A 198 -38.84 9.21 -13.37
N THR A 199 -40.04 9.02 -13.93
CA THR A 199 -41.25 9.62 -13.37
C THR A 199 -41.34 9.18 -11.92
N SER A 200 -41.42 10.16 -11.02
CA SER A 200 -41.56 9.90 -9.59
C SER A 200 -42.80 9.04 -9.36
N VAL A 201 -42.59 7.80 -8.94
CA VAL A 201 -43.69 6.94 -8.50
C VAL A 201 -44.09 7.45 -7.11
N PRO A 202 -45.31 7.98 -6.90
CA PRO A 202 -45.72 8.44 -5.59
C PRO A 202 -45.78 7.24 -4.63
N TYR A 203 -44.98 7.31 -3.56
CA TYR A 203 -45.00 6.33 -2.49
C TYR A 203 -46.36 6.34 -1.77
N ASN A 204 -47.10 5.24 -1.85
CA ASN A 204 -48.43 5.10 -1.24
C ASN A 204 -48.37 4.08 -0.09
N GLY A 205 -47.59 4.39 0.94
CA GLY A 205 -47.56 3.60 2.17
C GLY A 205 -48.77 3.89 3.05
N LYS A 206 -49.58 2.87 3.37
CA LYS A 206 -50.63 2.94 4.38
C LYS A 206 -50.04 2.81 5.79
N GLU A 207 -49.21 3.76 6.20
CA GLU A 207 -48.82 3.95 7.60
C GLU A 207 -48.07 5.28 7.69
N ARG A 208 -48.59 6.22 8.49
CA ARG A 208 -47.96 7.52 8.72
C ARG A 208 -46.91 7.37 9.82
N PRO A 209 -45.61 7.63 9.58
CA PRO A 209 -44.69 7.92 10.67
C PRO A 209 -45.08 9.28 11.24
N SER A 210 -45.37 9.34 12.56
CA SER A 210 -45.58 10.59 13.27
C SER A 210 -44.25 11.31 13.47
N TRP A 211 -43.81 12.06 12.46
CA TRP A 211 -42.76 13.07 12.63
C TRP A 211 -43.09 14.29 11.78
N SER A 212 -43.40 15.40 12.44
CA SER A 212 -43.55 16.73 11.83
C SER A 212 -42.21 17.47 11.80
N PRO A 213 -41.66 17.87 10.64
CA PRO A 213 -40.60 18.86 10.59
C PRO A 213 -41.21 20.25 10.35
N THR A 214 -41.22 21.07 11.39
CA THR A 214 -41.44 22.52 11.27
C THR A 214 -40.29 23.11 10.46
N ARG A 215 -40.57 23.46 9.20
CA ARG A 215 -39.62 24.12 8.29
C ARG A 215 -39.50 25.60 8.65
N ALA A 216 -38.55 25.94 9.52
CA ALA A 216 -38.10 27.32 9.68
C ALA A 216 -37.22 27.69 8.47
N LEU A 217 -37.69 28.61 7.63
CA LEU A 217 -36.86 29.27 6.61
C LEU A 217 -35.83 30.15 7.32
N ILE A 218 -34.55 29.83 7.14
CA ILE A 218 -33.44 30.73 7.45
C ILE A 218 -33.11 31.51 6.16
N PRO A 219 -33.27 32.85 6.12
CA PRO A 219 -32.89 33.62 4.94
C PRO A 219 -31.37 33.81 4.85
N ALA A 220 -30.82 33.51 3.68
CA ALA A 220 -29.43 33.74 3.33
C ALA A 220 -29.10 35.25 3.29
N ARG A 221 -28.15 35.69 4.13
CA ARG A 221 -27.52 37.02 4.01
C ARG A 221 -26.36 36.93 3.02
N ARG A 222 -26.48 37.64 1.89
CA ARG A 222 -25.35 37.97 1.00
C ARG A 222 -24.46 39.03 1.69
N PRO A 223 -23.13 38.91 1.66
CA PRO A 223 -22.25 40.03 1.97
C PRO A 223 -22.07 40.89 0.70
N THR A 224 -22.56 42.13 0.75
CA THR A 224 -22.24 43.17 -0.24
C THR A 224 -20.94 43.86 0.16
N HIS A 225 -19.99 43.90 -0.77
CA HIS A 225 -18.81 44.77 -0.71
C HIS A 225 -19.24 46.25 -0.63
N THR A 226 -18.73 46.99 0.34
CA THR A 226 -18.64 48.45 0.26
C THR A 226 -17.20 48.86 0.54
N ARG A 227 -16.55 49.30 -0.53
CA ARG A 227 -15.20 49.87 -0.58
C ARG A 227 -15.33 51.34 -0.14
N HIS A 228 -14.81 51.70 1.03
CA HIS A 228 -14.65 53.09 1.41
C HIS A 228 -13.25 53.57 0.99
N SER A 229 -13.21 54.52 0.05
CA SER A 229 -12.07 55.40 -0.17
C SER A 229 -12.02 56.47 0.92
N PRO A 230 -10.83 56.88 1.35
CA PRO A 230 -10.59 58.26 1.75
C PRO A 230 -9.58 58.91 0.80
N GLY A 231 -10.03 59.93 0.08
CA GLY A 231 -9.13 60.95 -0.48
C GLY A 231 -8.95 62.07 0.53
N GLY A 232 -7.75 62.63 0.63
CA GLY A 232 -7.54 63.90 1.36
C GLY A 232 -6.14 64.06 1.94
N SER A 233 -5.28 64.72 1.18
CA SER A 233 -3.93 65.17 1.52
C SER A 233 -3.94 66.40 2.45
N ARG A 234 -2.88 66.55 3.27
CA ARG A 234 -2.20 67.77 3.78
C ARG A 234 -1.96 67.75 5.30
N LEU A 235 -0.73 67.44 5.71
CA LEU A 235 0.33 68.40 6.10
C LEU A 235 1.62 67.61 6.33
#